data_AF-A0A967H546-F1
#
_entry.id   AF-A0A967H546-F1
#
_cell.length_a   1.000
_cell.length_b   1.000
_cell.length_c   1.000
_cell.angle_alpha   90.00
_cell.angle_beta   90.00
_cell.angle_gamma   90.00
#
_symmetry.space_group_name_H-M   'P 1'
#
loop_
_entity.id
_entity.type
_entity.pdbx_description
1 polymer ?
#
loop_
_entity_poly.entity_id
_entity_poly.type
_entity_poly.pdbx_seq_one_letter_code
_entity_poly.pdbx_strand_id
1 'polypeptide(L)'
;GNQDNLSNLSPEEQEAYSWAQNSFDTDYLTFSNLQTHPALLNNLDALWWHYDESQALPGNAVLDTIKNVINNFVDSGGGLLLSGFATQYVVDLGIEDTPPQEIFQNPGTSSADGFFRKVSGHPIFEGFINPVVTLSAGLQVDNTTCWWNDPATFDGIWLADEVFQSGKIACGEYHQSSGKVLGIGSPAFDW
;
A
#
# COMPACT_ATOMS: atom_id res chain seq x y z
N GLY A 1 8.40 8.04 2.26
CA GLY A 1 8.61 7.75 3.69
C GLY A 1 8.05 8.85 4.57
N ASN A 2 7.51 8.44 5.71
CA ASN A 2 7.04 9.27 6.82
C ASN A 2 8.19 9.93 7.61
N GLN A 3 9.38 9.32 7.62
CA GLN A 3 10.57 9.80 8.33
C GLN A 3 11.58 10.49 7.41
N ASP A 4 12.27 11.50 7.91
CA ASP A 4 13.29 12.24 7.13
C ASP A 4 14.58 11.42 6.87
N ASN A 5 14.86 10.42 7.70
CA ASN A 5 16.03 9.55 7.56
C ASN A 5 15.60 8.09 7.52
N LEU A 6 16.17 7.31 6.60
CA LEU A 6 15.92 5.86 6.46
C LEU A 6 16.13 5.10 7.77
N SER A 7 17.15 5.44 8.55
CA SER A 7 17.45 4.77 9.83
C SER A 7 16.41 4.98 10.92
N ASN A 8 15.47 5.89 10.73
CA ASN A 8 14.40 6.20 11.68
C ASN A 8 13.09 5.48 11.34
N LEU A 9 13.00 4.86 10.15
CA LEU A 9 11.87 4.03 9.76
C LEU A 9 11.78 2.78 10.65
N SER A 10 10.61 2.14 10.67
CA SER A 10 10.49 0.82 11.28
C SER A 10 11.43 -0.19 10.59
N PRO A 11 11.79 -1.30 11.25
CA PRO A 11 12.48 -2.39 10.56
C PRO A 11 11.73 -2.86 9.30
N GLU A 12 10.39 -2.92 9.34
CA GLU A 12 9.49 -3.31 8.24
C GLU A 12 9.47 -2.30 7.06
N GLU A 13 9.76 -1.04 7.31
CA GLU A 13 9.90 -0.06 6.23
C GLU A 13 11.34 -0.05 5.67
N GLN A 14 12.34 -0.31 6.51
CA GLN A 14 13.76 -0.19 6.14
C GLN A 14 14.18 -1.18 5.06
N GLU A 15 13.74 -2.44 5.13
CA GLU A 15 14.08 -3.38 4.07
C GLU A 15 12.96 -3.71 3.06
N ALA A 16 11.75 -3.16 3.23
CA ALA A 16 10.86 -2.89 2.10
C ALA A 16 11.59 -1.95 1.13
N TYR A 17 12.18 -0.88 1.66
CA TYR A 17 13.04 0.01 0.89
C TYR A 17 14.29 -0.70 0.34
N SER A 18 14.99 -1.51 1.14
CA SER A 18 16.17 -2.23 0.64
C SER A 18 15.83 -3.25 -0.45
N TRP A 19 14.67 -3.93 -0.36
CA TRP A 19 14.17 -4.79 -1.43
C TRP A 19 13.87 -3.99 -2.70
N ALA A 20 13.24 -2.81 -2.58
CA ALA A 20 13.00 -1.91 -3.70
C ALA A 20 14.31 -1.55 -4.39
N GLN A 21 15.30 -1.10 -3.62
CA GLN A 21 16.61 -0.68 -4.11
C GLN A 21 17.38 -1.83 -4.79
N ASN A 22 17.23 -3.06 -4.29
CA ASN A 22 17.85 -4.24 -4.89
C ASN A 22 17.16 -4.70 -6.19
N SER A 23 15.90 -4.28 -6.40
CA SER A 23 15.06 -4.76 -7.51
C SER A 23 14.89 -3.71 -8.62
N PHE A 24 14.96 -2.42 -8.27
CA PHE A 24 14.65 -1.29 -9.15
C PHE A 24 15.59 -0.11 -8.90
N ASP A 25 15.73 0.77 -9.90
CA ASP A 25 16.36 2.08 -9.71
C ASP A 25 15.46 2.95 -8.82
N THR A 26 15.88 3.14 -7.57
CA THR A 26 14.99 3.62 -6.49
C THR A 26 15.64 4.76 -5.73
N ASP A 27 14.90 5.86 -5.58
CA ASP A 27 15.22 6.97 -4.69
C ASP A 27 14.35 6.94 -3.44
N TYR A 28 14.96 7.15 -2.26
CA TYR A 28 14.20 7.40 -1.04
C TYR A 28 13.69 8.84 -1.01
N LEU A 29 12.36 9.02 -1.07
CA LEU A 29 11.70 10.30 -0.95
C LEU A 29 10.85 10.38 0.33
N THR A 30 10.89 11.52 0.99
CA THR A 30 10.08 11.81 2.19
C THR A 30 8.97 12.79 1.89
N PHE A 31 7.91 12.80 2.70
CA PHE A 31 6.86 13.83 2.56
C PHE A 31 7.44 15.24 2.68
N SER A 32 8.45 15.45 3.53
CA SER A 32 9.19 16.72 3.63
C SER A 32 9.91 17.09 2.31
N ASN A 33 10.52 16.11 1.63
CA ASN A 33 11.11 16.33 0.30
C ASN A 33 10.05 16.75 -0.70
N LEU A 34 8.90 16.06 -0.74
CA LEU A 34 7.82 16.37 -1.68
C LEU A 34 7.17 17.72 -1.40
N GLN A 35 7.08 18.13 -0.14
CA GLN A 35 6.56 19.44 0.24
C GLN A 35 7.42 20.58 -0.30
N THR A 36 8.74 20.39 -0.31
CA THR A 36 9.72 21.44 -0.62
C THR A 36 10.21 21.37 -2.07
N HIS A 37 10.21 20.19 -2.66
CA HIS A 37 10.78 19.89 -3.98
C HIS A 37 9.87 18.92 -4.76
N PRO A 38 8.61 19.28 -5.07
CA PRO A 38 7.68 18.38 -5.76
C PRO A 38 8.16 17.94 -7.15
N ALA A 39 9.04 18.72 -7.79
CA ALA A 39 9.63 18.38 -9.09
C ALA A 39 10.51 17.12 -9.06
N LEU A 40 10.85 16.59 -7.88
CA LEU A 40 11.54 15.29 -7.75
C LEU A 40 10.73 14.14 -8.39
N LEU A 41 9.40 14.29 -8.46
CA LEU A 41 8.53 13.26 -9.06
C LEU A 41 8.57 13.21 -10.59
N ASN A 42 9.10 14.24 -11.26
CA ASN A 42 9.03 14.35 -12.72
C ASN A 42 9.80 13.25 -13.48
N ASN A 43 10.74 12.58 -12.81
CA ASN A 43 11.59 11.55 -13.40
C ASN A 43 11.24 10.14 -12.89
N LEU A 44 10.18 10.00 -12.09
CA LEU A 44 9.77 8.73 -11.52
C LEU A 44 8.59 8.15 -12.31
N ASP A 45 8.63 6.84 -12.54
CA ASP A 45 7.51 6.11 -13.17
C ASP A 45 6.45 5.72 -12.13
N ALA A 46 6.90 5.43 -10.90
CA ALA A 46 6.04 5.00 -9.82
C ALA A 46 6.53 5.47 -8.45
N LEU A 47 5.58 5.59 -7.53
CA LEU A 47 5.80 5.76 -6.11
C LEU A 47 5.33 4.51 -5.38
N TRP A 48 6.09 4.10 -4.37
CA TRP A 48 5.65 3.10 -3.41
C TRP A 48 5.72 3.68 -2.00
N TRP A 49 4.60 3.62 -1.29
CA TRP A 49 4.56 3.88 0.14
C TRP A 49 4.07 2.64 0.89
N HIS A 50 5.00 2.04 1.63
CA HIS A 50 4.73 1.06 2.67
C HIS A 50 4.67 1.78 4.03
N TYR A 51 3.75 1.39 4.91
CA TYR A 51 3.62 1.97 6.25
C TYR A 51 3.01 0.96 7.23
N ASP A 52 3.71 0.72 8.34
CA ASP A 52 3.37 -0.25 9.39
C ASP A 52 3.33 0.39 10.80
N GLU A 53 3.95 1.56 11.01
CA GLU A 53 4.18 2.11 12.36
C GLU A 53 2.89 2.40 13.16
N SER A 54 1.78 2.75 12.50
CA SER A 54 0.55 3.13 13.17
C SER A 54 -0.68 2.96 12.27
N GLN A 55 -1.80 2.57 12.88
CA GLN A 55 -3.10 2.50 12.21
C GLN A 55 -3.54 3.85 11.62
N ALA A 56 -3.20 4.96 12.29
CA ALA A 56 -3.41 6.29 11.76
C ALA A 56 -2.23 6.74 10.90
N LEU A 57 -2.52 7.28 9.71
CA LEU A 57 -1.51 7.88 8.84
C LEU A 57 -0.83 9.07 9.51
N PRO A 58 0.47 9.29 9.22
CA PRO A 58 1.22 10.37 9.84
C PRO A 58 0.72 11.73 9.34
N GLY A 59 0.69 12.72 10.23
CA GLY A 59 0.07 14.03 9.94
C GLY A 59 0.70 14.79 8.77
N ASN A 60 1.97 14.51 8.45
CA ASN A 60 2.65 15.10 7.29
C ASN A 60 2.17 14.53 5.95
N ALA A 61 1.70 13.28 5.89
CA ALA A 61 1.18 12.65 4.68
C ALA A 61 -0.17 13.25 4.23
N VAL A 62 -1.00 13.65 5.19
CA VAL A 62 -2.38 14.11 4.93
C VAL A 62 -2.50 15.62 4.72
N LEU A 63 -1.38 16.35 4.67
CA LEU A 63 -1.36 17.77 4.34
C LEU A 63 -1.85 17.98 2.89
N ASP A 64 -2.69 19.00 2.67
CA ASP A 64 -3.23 19.31 1.33
C ASP A 64 -2.13 19.54 0.30
N THR A 65 -0.98 20.11 0.68
CA THR A 65 0.16 20.28 -0.22
C THR A 65 0.72 18.94 -0.70
N ILE A 66 0.80 17.94 0.18
CA ILE A 66 1.29 16.60 -0.16
C ILE A 66 0.28 15.86 -1.02
N LYS A 67 -1.00 15.83 -0.60
CA LYS A 67 -2.07 15.18 -1.35
C LYS A 67 -2.16 15.72 -2.78
N ASN A 68 -2.06 17.04 -2.96
CA ASN A 68 -2.05 17.65 -4.29
C ASN A 68 -0.83 17.23 -5.14
N VAL A 69 0.35 17.11 -4.53
CA VAL A 69 1.56 16.66 -5.24
C VAL A 69 1.42 15.21 -5.71
N ILE A 70 0.93 14.32 -4.84
CA ILE A 70 0.69 12.91 -5.18
C ILE A 70 -0.42 12.76 -6.23
N ASN A 71 -1.54 13.47 -6.07
CA ASN A 71 -2.63 13.44 -7.06
C ASN A 71 -2.14 13.93 -8.43
N ASN A 72 -1.39 15.04 -8.51
CA ASN A 72 -0.85 15.53 -9.77
C ASN A 72 0.09 14.51 -10.44
N PHE A 73 0.89 13.78 -9.65
CA PHE A 73 1.76 12.74 -10.17
C PHE A 73 0.97 11.58 -10.78
N VAL A 74 -0.04 11.08 -10.06
CA VAL A 74 -0.93 10.01 -10.55
C VAL A 74 -1.72 10.49 -11.77
N ASP A 75 -2.30 11.71 -11.72
CA ASP A 75 -3.07 12.27 -12.83
C ASP A 75 -2.25 12.39 -14.12
N SER A 76 -0.94 12.65 -13.98
CA SER A 76 0.03 12.76 -15.08
C SER A 76 0.52 11.40 -15.61
N GLY A 77 0.03 10.28 -15.08
CA GLY A 77 0.32 8.93 -15.56
C GLY A 77 1.21 8.11 -14.64
N GLY A 78 1.62 8.66 -13.49
CA GLY A 78 2.42 7.95 -12.50
C GLY A 78 1.67 6.78 -11.85
N GLY A 79 2.42 5.72 -11.51
CA GLY A 79 1.91 4.60 -10.72
C GLY A 79 2.04 4.85 -9.22
N LEU A 80 1.04 4.52 -8.42
CA LEU A 80 1.11 4.58 -6.95
C LEU A 80 0.83 3.20 -6.35
N LEU A 81 1.80 2.64 -5.64
CA LEU A 81 1.63 1.45 -4.81
C LEU A 81 1.52 1.86 -3.35
N LEU A 82 0.46 1.42 -2.68
CA LEU A 82 0.23 1.58 -1.25
C LEU A 82 0.17 0.20 -0.61
N SER A 83 0.93 -0.01 0.47
CA SER A 83 0.92 -1.29 1.19
C SER A 83 0.88 -1.12 2.70
N GLY A 84 0.27 -2.08 3.40
CA GLY A 84 0.04 -1.98 4.85
C GLY A 84 -0.98 -0.90 5.17
N PHE A 85 -0.74 -0.13 6.24
CA PHE A 85 -1.62 0.97 6.64
C PHE A 85 -1.64 2.12 5.64
N ALA A 86 -0.63 2.26 4.77
CA ALA A 86 -0.63 3.26 3.69
C ALA A 86 -1.82 3.08 2.73
N THR A 87 -2.41 1.88 2.65
CA THR A 87 -3.54 1.57 1.77
C THR A 87 -4.74 2.49 2.02
N GLN A 88 -4.96 2.98 3.24
CA GLN A 88 -6.06 3.90 3.54
C GLN A 88 -5.90 5.28 2.87
N TYR A 89 -4.72 5.61 2.37
CA TYR A 89 -4.42 6.91 1.78
C TYR A 89 -5.21 7.20 0.49
N VAL A 90 -5.76 6.17 -0.16
CA VAL A 90 -6.69 6.36 -1.29
C VAL A 90 -7.90 7.22 -0.91
N VAL A 91 -8.31 7.18 0.36
CA VAL A 91 -9.43 7.99 0.87
C VAL A 91 -8.99 9.44 1.04
N ASP A 92 -7.82 9.68 1.64
CA ASP A 92 -7.27 11.03 1.79
C ASP A 92 -7.04 11.71 0.43
N LEU A 93 -6.60 10.94 -0.58
CA LEU A 93 -6.42 11.41 -1.94
C LEU A 93 -7.73 11.68 -2.68
N GLY A 94 -8.88 11.21 -2.15
CA GLY A 94 -10.20 11.35 -2.77
C GLY A 94 -10.44 10.38 -3.94
N ILE A 95 -9.74 9.25 -3.95
CA ILE A 95 -9.84 8.20 -4.98
C ILE A 95 -10.93 7.18 -4.63
N GLU A 96 -11.13 6.96 -3.34
CA GLU A 96 -12.12 6.05 -2.77
C GLU A 96 -12.93 6.82 -1.73
N ASP A 97 -14.25 6.83 -1.88
CA ASP A 97 -15.16 7.56 -0.98
C ASP A 97 -15.35 6.84 0.35
N THR A 98 -15.26 5.51 0.35
CA THR A 98 -15.52 4.70 1.53
C THR A 98 -14.22 4.41 2.29
N PRO A 99 -14.11 4.72 3.61
CA PRO A 99 -12.93 4.32 4.36
C PRO A 99 -12.86 2.79 4.57
N PRO A 100 -11.65 2.21 4.76
CA PRO A 100 -11.52 0.82 5.18
C PRO A 100 -12.36 0.55 6.43
N GLN A 101 -13.11 -0.54 6.44
CA GLN A 101 -13.96 -0.89 7.59
C GLN A 101 -13.16 -1.47 8.75
N GLU A 102 -11.99 -2.04 8.47
CA GLU A 102 -11.12 -2.59 9.49
C GLU A 102 -9.70 -2.13 9.25
N ILE A 103 -9.16 -1.52 10.30
CA ILE A 103 -7.75 -1.13 10.41
C ILE A 103 -7.31 -1.61 11.79
N PHE A 104 -6.41 -2.59 11.83
CA PHE A 104 -5.91 -3.11 13.10
C PHE A 104 -4.46 -3.60 12.99
N GLN A 105 -3.84 -3.69 14.17
CA GLN A 105 -2.53 -4.29 14.39
C GLN A 105 -2.66 -5.26 15.55
N ASN A 106 -2.27 -6.51 15.35
CA ASN A 106 -2.30 -7.53 16.41
C ASN A 106 -1.00 -8.33 16.45
N PRO A 107 -0.17 -8.20 17.50
CA PRO A 107 0.99 -9.08 17.71
C PRO A 107 0.54 -10.52 17.87
N GLY A 108 1.26 -11.45 17.25
CA GLY A 108 0.96 -12.87 17.36
C GLY A 108 1.94 -13.78 16.66
N THR A 109 1.62 -15.07 16.71
CA THR A 109 2.27 -16.07 15.87
C THR A 109 1.45 -16.22 14.60
N SER A 110 2.05 -15.98 13.44
CA SER A 110 1.37 -16.06 12.16
C SER A 110 0.85 -17.46 11.86
N SER A 111 -0.29 -17.53 11.18
CA SER A 111 -0.67 -18.65 10.33
C SER A 111 -0.19 -18.38 8.89
N ALA A 112 -0.27 -19.38 8.01
CA ALA A 112 0.03 -19.15 6.59
C ALA A 112 -1.05 -18.25 5.99
N ASP A 113 -0.66 -17.13 5.41
CA ASP A 113 -1.57 -16.05 5.02
C ASP A 113 -1.27 -15.51 3.60
N GLY A 114 -2.23 -14.80 3.02
CA GLY A 114 -2.11 -14.12 1.74
C GLY A 114 -3.44 -13.83 1.07
N PHE A 115 -3.52 -14.06 -0.25
CA PHE A 115 -4.62 -13.61 -1.08
C PHE A 115 -5.23 -14.70 -1.96
N PHE A 116 -6.55 -14.76 -2.03
CA PHE A 116 -7.26 -15.40 -3.13
C PHE A 116 -7.51 -14.39 -4.25
N ARG A 117 -6.88 -14.59 -5.41
CA ARG A 117 -7.11 -13.72 -6.57
C ARG A 117 -8.59 -13.80 -7.01
N LYS A 118 -9.20 -12.64 -7.24
CA LYS A 118 -10.56 -12.51 -7.78
C LYS A 118 -10.55 -12.26 -9.28
N VAL A 119 -9.65 -11.39 -9.73
CA VAL A 119 -9.48 -11.10 -11.16
C VAL A 119 -8.42 -12.04 -11.75
N SER A 120 -8.87 -13.10 -12.40
CA SER A 120 -7.98 -14.05 -13.07
C SER A 120 -7.28 -13.39 -14.27
N GLY A 121 -5.96 -13.57 -14.37
CA GLY A 121 -5.15 -13.03 -15.46
C GLY A 121 -4.70 -11.58 -15.28
N HIS A 122 -4.97 -10.96 -14.12
CA HIS A 122 -4.40 -9.65 -13.81
C HIS A 122 -2.87 -9.75 -13.70
N PRO A 123 -2.08 -8.84 -14.32
CA PRO A 123 -0.61 -8.92 -14.34
C PRO A 123 0.05 -8.99 -12.96
N ILE A 124 -0.55 -8.38 -11.94
CA ILE A 124 0.02 -8.43 -10.57
C ILE A 124 0.06 -9.85 -9.98
N PHE A 125 -0.73 -10.77 -10.53
CA PHE A 125 -0.77 -12.17 -10.11
C PHE A 125 -0.01 -13.09 -11.07
N GLU A 126 0.71 -12.56 -12.06
CA GLU A 126 1.48 -13.36 -12.99
C GLU A 126 2.61 -14.10 -12.27
N GLY A 127 2.78 -15.39 -12.58
CA GLY A 127 3.77 -16.26 -11.93
C GLY A 127 3.37 -16.78 -10.55
N PHE A 128 2.31 -16.27 -9.92
CA PHE A 128 1.86 -16.74 -8.61
C PHE A 128 0.83 -17.89 -8.70
N ILE A 129 0.95 -18.83 -7.75
CA ILE A 129 -0.09 -19.83 -7.48
C ILE A 129 -1.23 -19.15 -6.72
N ASN A 130 -2.46 -19.67 -6.84
CA ASN A 130 -3.61 -19.21 -6.08
C ASN A 130 -3.96 -20.23 -4.98
N PRO A 131 -4.01 -19.87 -3.69
CA PRO A 131 -3.78 -18.52 -3.15
C PRO A 131 -2.33 -18.06 -3.27
N VAL A 132 -2.14 -16.75 -3.42
CA VAL A 132 -0.84 -16.10 -3.29
C VAL A 132 -0.50 -16.10 -1.82
N VAL A 133 0.55 -16.81 -1.41
CA VAL A 133 0.99 -16.86 -0.01
C VAL A 133 2.04 -15.80 0.20
N THR A 134 1.78 -14.85 1.10
CA THR A 134 2.66 -13.72 1.41
C THR A 134 3.24 -13.80 2.82
N LEU A 135 2.65 -14.61 3.70
CA LEU A 135 3.16 -14.83 5.05
C LEU A 135 3.19 -16.32 5.37
N SER A 136 4.33 -16.79 5.88
CA SER A 136 4.48 -18.18 6.35
C SER A 136 3.97 -18.34 7.78
N ALA A 137 3.48 -19.53 8.12
CA ALA A 137 3.08 -19.84 9.49
C ALA A 137 4.28 -19.93 10.46
N GLY A 138 4.05 -19.57 11.72
CA GLY A 138 5.01 -19.76 12.81
C GLY A 138 5.98 -18.61 13.04
N LEU A 139 5.80 -17.48 12.36
CA LEU A 139 6.60 -16.28 12.54
C LEU A 139 6.00 -15.42 13.66
N GLN A 140 6.83 -14.72 14.43
CA GLN A 140 6.35 -13.69 15.35
C GLN A 140 6.16 -12.40 14.56
N VAL A 141 4.92 -11.93 14.48
CA VAL A 141 4.52 -10.82 13.62
C VAL A 141 3.48 -9.93 14.31
N ASP A 142 3.50 -8.65 14.04
CA ASP A 142 2.39 -7.72 14.16
C ASP A 142 1.53 -7.81 12.90
N ASN A 143 0.40 -8.53 12.98
CA ASN A 143 -0.53 -8.62 11.85
C ASN A 143 -1.16 -7.24 11.60
N THR A 144 -0.67 -6.53 10.59
CA THR A 144 -1.18 -5.24 10.12
C THR A 144 -2.21 -5.48 9.01
N THR A 145 -3.40 -4.92 9.21
CA THR A 145 -4.53 -5.09 8.30
C THR A 145 -5.23 -3.77 8.05
N CYS A 146 -5.56 -3.53 6.78
CA CYS A 146 -6.36 -2.43 6.26
C CYS A 146 -7.20 -2.96 5.08
N TRP A 147 -8.50 -3.21 5.27
CA TRP A 147 -9.34 -3.72 4.19
C TRP A 147 -10.76 -3.15 4.18
N TRP A 148 -11.43 -3.36 3.05
CA TRP A 148 -12.86 -3.09 2.88
C TRP A 148 -13.68 -4.36 2.97
N ASN A 149 -14.92 -4.22 3.40
CA ASN A 149 -15.86 -5.32 3.67
C ASN A 149 -17.05 -5.35 2.72
N ASP A 150 -17.29 -4.27 1.98
CA ASP A 150 -18.45 -4.13 1.11
C ASP A 150 -18.03 -3.78 -0.33
N PRO A 151 -18.09 -4.76 -1.25
CA PRO A 151 -17.81 -4.54 -2.67
C PRO A 151 -18.79 -3.59 -3.35
N ALA A 152 -19.97 -3.37 -2.78
CA ALA A 152 -20.95 -2.46 -3.37
C ALA A 152 -20.60 -0.98 -3.15
N THR A 153 -19.75 -0.69 -2.17
CA THR A 153 -19.28 0.66 -1.82
C THR A 153 -17.80 0.86 -2.13
N PHE A 154 -17.15 -0.12 -2.76
CA PHE A 154 -15.76 -0.03 -3.15
C PHE A 154 -15.67 0.52 -4.58
N ASP A 155 -15.02 1.67 -4.73
CA ASP A 155 -14.93 2.39 -6.01
C ASP A 155 -13.91 1.75 -6.95
N GLY A 156 -12.92 1.04 -6.38
CA GLY A 156 -11.86 0.37 -7.12
C GLY A 156 -12.28 -0.98 -7.74
N ILE A 157 -11.34 -1.58 -8.47
CA ILE A 157 -11.43 -2.96 -8.93
C ILE A 157 -10.95 -3.86 -7.78
N TRP A 158 -11.84 -4.70 -7.26
CA TRP A 158 -11.51 -5.70 -6.26
C TRP A 158 -10.66 -6.83 -6.87
N LEU A 159 -9.35 -6.79 -6.66
CA LEU A 159 -8.41 -7.71 -7.28
C LEU A 159 -8.23 -9.02 -6.51
N ALA A 160 -8.24 -9.00 -5.17
CA ALA A 160 -8.14 -10.20 -4.36
C ALA A 160 -8.85 -10.13 -3.00
N ASP A 161 -9.28 -11.31 -2.53
CA ASP A 161 -9.78 -11.56 -1.18
C ASP A 161 -8.62 -11.92 -0.25
N GLU A 162 -8.75 -11.59 1.03
CA GLU A 162 -7.93 -12.19 2.07
C GLU A 162 -8.27 -13.69 2.26
N VAL A 163 -7.28 -14.51 2.67
CA VAL A 163 -7.43 -15.98 2.68
C VAL A 163 -8.17 -16.55 3.89
N PHE A 164 -8.12 -15.92 5.07
CA PHE A 164 -8.86 -16.36 6.25
C PHE A 164 -10.34 -15.99 6.19
N GLN A 165 -10.69 -14.90 5.50
CA GLN A 165 -12.02 -14.36 5.45
C GLN A 165 -12.37 -13.88 4.04
N SER A 166 -13.19 -14.69 3.34
CA SER A 166 -13.80 -14.24 2.09
C SER A 166 -14.69 -13.02 2.31
N GLY A 167 -14.73 -12.13 1.31
CA GLY A 167 -15.47 -10.87 1.39
C GLY A 167 -14.64 -9.67 1.87
N LYS A 168 -13.35 -9.88 2.15
CA LYS A 168 -12.41 -8.82 2.54
C LYS A 168 -11.59 -8.37 1.34
N ILE A 169 -11.74 -7.12 0.94
CA ILE A 169 -11.01 -6.50 -0.17
C ILE A 169 -9.63 -6.12 0.33
N ALA A 170 -8.69 -7.04 0.20
CA ALA A 170 -7.32 -6.87 0.67
C ALA A 170 -6.37 -6.32 -0.40
N CYS A 171 -6.73 -6.49 -1.67
CA CYS A 171 -6.05 -5.88 -2.80
C CYS A 171 -7.05 -5.24 -3.76
N GLY A 172 -6.82 -3.97 -4.10
CA GLY A 172 -7.66 -3.22 -5.03
C GLY A 172 -6.87 -2.29 -5.93
N GLU A 173 -7.34 -2.10 -7.16
CA GLU A 173 -6.75 -1.19 -8.15
C GLU A 173 -7.73 -0.06 -8.49
N TYR A 174 -7.21 1.14 -8.63
CA TYR A 174 -7.95 2.33 -9.05
C TYR A 174 -7.28 2.92 -10.29
N HIS A 175 -8.09 3.49 -11.17
CA HIS A 175 -7.63 4.24 -12.32
C HIS A 175 -7.98 5.71 -12.11
N GLN A 176 -6.96 6.56 -11.98
CA GLN A 176 -7.13 8.00 -11.81
C GLN A 176 -6.51 8.72 -13.00
N SER A 177 -7.38 9.32 -13.81
CA SER A 177 -7.00 9.95 -15.08
C SER A 177 -6.18 9.01 -15.97
N SER A 178 -4.86 9.23 -16.07
CA SER A 178 -3.94 8.40 -16.87
C SER A 178 -3.05 7.47 -16.03
N GLY A 179 -3.06 7.63 -14.70
CA GLY A 179 -2.29 6.82 -13.77
C GLY A 179 -3.07 5.67 -13.16
N LYS A 180 -2.36 4.88 -12.36
CA LYS A 180 -2.89 3.69 -11.67
C LYS A 180 -2.49 3.72 -10.21
N VAL A 181 -3.42 3.35 -9.33
CA VAL A 181 -3.16 3.19 -7.91
C VAL A 181 -3.47 1.75 -7.51
N LEU A 182 -2.55 1.09 -6.82
CA LEU A 182 -2.72 -0.25 -6.28
C LEU A 182 -2.60 -0.19 -4.75
N GLY A 183 -3.63 -0.68 -4.06
CA GLY A 183 -3.65 -0.85 -2.61
C GLY A 183 -3.52 -2.31 -2.22
N ILE A 184 -2.65 -2.61 -1.26
CA ILE A 184 -2.45 -3.96 -0.69
C ILE A 184 -2.39 -3.84 0.84
N GLY A 185 -3.55 -4.02 1.49
CA GLY A 185 -3.68 -3.68 2.91
C GLY A 185 -3.58 -4.84 3.89
N SER A 186 -3.55 -6.09 3.44
CA SER A 186 -3.41 -7.27 4.33
C SER A 186 -3.14 -8.54 3.50
N PRO A 187 -2.41 -9.55 4.01
CA PRO A 187 -1.57 -9.47 5.19
C PRO A 187 -0.27 -8.77 4.79
N ALA A 188 0.01 -7.64 5.46
CA ALA A 188 1.29 -6.96 5.32
C ALA A 188 2.35 -7.66 6.17
N PHE A 189 3.58 -7.52 5.74
CA PHE A 189 4.64 -8.51 5.86
C PHE A 189 5.49 -8.15 7.06
N ASP A 190 5.62 -8.99 8.09
CA ASP A 190 6.78 -8.85 8.97
C ASP A 190 7.93 -9.68 8.39
N TRP A 191 9.07 -9.02 8.19
CA TRP A 191 10.22 -9.52 7.46
C TRP A 191 11.50 -9.31 8.28
#